data_AF-A0A2V6KPX1-F1
#
_entry.id   AF-A0A2V6KPX1-F1
#
_cell.length_a   1.000
_cell.length_b   1.000
_cell.length_c   1.000
_cell.angle_alpha   90.00
_cell.angle_beta   90.00
_cell.angle_gamma   90.00
#
_symmetry.space_group_name_H-M   'P 1'
#
loop_
_entity.id
_entity.type
_entity.pdbx_description
1 polymer ?
#
loop_
_entity_poly.entity_id
_entity_poly.type
_entity_poly.pdbx_seq_one_letter_code
_entity_poly.pdbx_strand_id
1 'polypeptide(L)'
;EGGLRDAESMLDQLVAFCGDPISEADVLKVFGFTSQQTVANFTDKILRSATAEAVQLLHEQCEAGKDMMRLMADLISYLRDLLVFKVKPDALSEDVDLDSQESLAAQAGLIETDRLLELIDQFAEAEGRMKWAPNKKLHFEVALIKAIQSLSEVTLNEVIENLNALRDGKDVTTKKAVAGIGDAGREELRPGKTGVADPREDFC
;
A
#
# COMPACT_ATOMS: atom_id res chain seq x y z
N GLU A 1 -0.75 23.21 -15.28
CA GLU A 1 0.33 24.15 -14.90
C GLU A 1 1.63 23.47 -15.27
N GLY A 2 2.44 24.09 -16.11
CA GLY A 2 3.44 23.37 -16.90
C GLY A 2 4.02 24.24 -18.00
N GLY A 3 4.25 25.52 -17.68
CA GLY A 3 5.00 26.41 -18.55
C GLY A 3 6.49 26.37 -18.22
N LEU A 4 7.33 26.85 -19.14
CA LEU A 4 8.79 26.99 -18.92
C LEU A 4 9.14 27.73 -17.62
N ARG A 5 8.28 28.67 -17.21
CA ARG A 5 8.44 29.45 -15.98
C ARG A 5 8.27 28.62 -14.71
N ASP A 6 7.40 27.62 -14.71
CA ASP A 6 7.21 26.73 -13.56
C ASP A 6 8.45 25.84 -13.39
N ALA A 7 8.99 25.36 -14.51
CA ALA A 7 10.23 24.57 -14.53
C ALA A 7 11.44 25.39 -14.06
N GLU A 8 11.55 26.66 -14.48
CA GLU A 8 12.59 27.58 -14.00
C GLU A 8 12.46 27.82 -12.49
N SER A 9 11.24 28.07 -11.99
CA SER A 9 11.00 28.27 -10.56
C SER A 9 11.29 27.01 -9.73
N MET A 10 10.99 25.82 -10.27
CA MET A 10 11.33 24.54 -9.63
C MET A 10 12.85 24.32 -9.58
N LEU A 11 13.56 24.67 -10.66
CA LEU A 11 15.03 24.57 -10.71
C LEU A 11 15.68 25.51 -9.69
N ASP A 12 15.23 26.77 -9.61
CA ASP A 12 15.73 27.74 -8.63
C ASP A 12 15.53 27.25 -7.19
N GLN A 13 14.38 26.61 -6.93
CA GLN A 13 14.11 26.00 -5.63
C GLN A 13 15.12 24.88 -5.32
N LEU A 14 15.38 23.98 -6.28
CA LEU A 14 16.35 22.90 -6.07
C LEU A 14 17.77 23.43 -5.83
N VAL A 15 18.22 24.40 -6.61
CA VAL A 15 19.55 25.02 -6.43
C VAL A 15 19.67 25.65 -5.04
N ALA A 16 18.61 26.31 -4.56
CA ALA A 16 18.60 26.96 -3.25
C ALA A 16 18.64 25.97 -2.07
N PHE A 17 18.03 24.78 -2.20
CA PHE A 17 17.89 23.83 -1.08
C PHE A 17 18.89 22.66 -1.11
N CYS A 18 19.43 22.30 -2.27
CA CYS A 18 20.19 21.06 -2.46
C CYS A 18 21.69 21.29 -2.72
N GLY A 19 22.07 22.49 -3.16
CA GLY A 19 23.44 22.76 -3.60
C GLY A 19 23.78 22.04 -4.92
N ASP A 20 25.07 21.79 -5.16
CA ASP A 20 25.59 21.12 -6.36
C ASP A 20 26.54 19.99 -5.92
N PRO A 21 26.32 18.71 -6.33
CA PRO A 21 25.33 18.21 -7.29
C PRO A 21 23.93 17.95 -6.69
N ILE A 22 22.90 18.11 -7.53
CA ILE A 22 21.49 17.78 -7.21
C ILE A 22 21.24 16.31 -7.53
N SER A 23 20.79 15.53 -6.55
CA SER A 23 20.38 14.12 -6.75
C SER A 23 18.85 13.97 -6.86
N GLU A 24 18.38 12.84 -7.38
CA GLU A 24 16.94 12.51 -7.42
C GLU A 24 16.32 12.52 -6.01
N ALA A 25 17.02 11.99 -5.01
CA ALA A 25 16.55 11.97 -3.63
C ALA A 25 16.29 13.39 -3.10
N ASP A 26 17.10 14.37 -3.52
CA ASP A 26 16.92 15.76 -3.14
C ASP A 26 15.66 16.35 -3.79
N VAL A 27 15.42 16.06 -5.07
CA VAL A 27 14.21 16.48 -5.80
C VAL A 27 12.96 15.94 -5.12
N LEU A 28 12.94 14.62 -4.85
CA LEU A 28 11.81 13.97 -4.19
C LEU A 28 11.55 14.53 -2.79
N LYS A 29 12.60 14.93 -2.07
CA LYS A 29 12.48 15.53 -0.76
C LYS A 29 11.95 16.95 -0.82
N VAL A 30 12.50 17.80 -1.69
CA VAL A 30 12.09 19.22 -1.80
C VAL A 30 10.63 19.37 -2.20
N PHE A 31 10.14 18.52 -3.09
CA PHE A 31 8.75 18.59 -3.56
C PHE A 31 7.80 17.65 -2.81
N GLY A 32 8.29 16.89 -1.82
CA GLY A 32 7.45 15.93 -1.08
C GLY A 32 6.92 14.79 -1.97
N PHE A 33 7.62 14.47 -3.05
CA PHE A 33 7.26 13.38 -3.96
C PHE A 33 7.71 12.03 -3.41
N THR A 34 6.96 11.00 -3.76
CA THR A 34 7.27 9.62 -3.37
C THR A 34 8.10 8.96 -4.45
N SER A 35 9.08 8.13 -4.08
CA SER A 35 9.89 7.39 -5.07
C SER A 35 9.06 6.30 -5.75
N GLN A 36 9.40 5.96 -6.98
CA GLN A 36 8.74 4.85 -7.69
C GLN A 36 8.85 3.53 -6.94
N GLN A 37 10.00 3.23 -6.32
CA GLN A 37 10.19 2.03 -5.51
C GLN A 37 9.23 1.97 -4.31
N THR A 38 8.90 3.12 -3.72
CA THR A 38 7.93 3.17 -2.62
C THR A 38 6.53 2.89 -3.12
N VAL A 39 6.15 3.40 -4.30
CA VAL A 39 4.86 3.11 -4.94
C VAL A 39 4.77 1.63 -5.33
N ALA A 40 5.83 1.06 -5.89
CA ALA A 40 5.90 -0.37 -6.19
C ALA A 40 5.76 -1.22 -4.92
N ASN A 41 6.41 -0.83 -3.81
CA ASN A 41 6.28 -1.50 -2.51
C ASN A 41 4.85 -1.39 -1.94
N PHE A 42 4.19 -0.23 -2.08
CA PHE A 42 2.78 -0.08 -1.76
C PHE A 42 1.92 -1.09 -2.51
N THR A 43 2.12 -1.18 -3.82
CA THR A 43 1.39 -2.11 -4.68
C THR A 43 1.62 -3.56 -4.24
N ASP A 44 2.86 -3.97 -3.99
CA ASP A 44 3.16 -5.33 -3.50
C ASP A 44 2.41 -5.66 -2.20
N LYS A 45 2.41 -4.75 -1.21
CA LYS A 45 1.69 -4.92 0.05
C LYS A 45 0.18 -5.03 -0.14
N ILE A 46 -0.39 -4.25 -1.06
CA ILE A 46 -1.82 -4.31 -1.41
C ILE A 46 -2.15 -5.67 -2.04
N LEU A 47 -1.40 -6.08 -3.05
CA LEU A 47 -1.65 -7.32 -3.80
C LEU A 47 -1.47 -8.57 -2.95
N ARG A 48 -0.60 -8.53 -1.93
CA ARG A 48 -0.40 -9.60 -0.94
C ARG A 48 -1.36 -9.56 0.24
N SER A 49 -2.28 -8.60 0.26
CA SER A 49 -3.21 -8.36 1.37
C SER A 49 -2.53 -8.08 2.72
N ALA A 50 -1.36 -7.46 2.71
CA ALA A 50 -0.60 -7.09 3.90
C ALA A 50 -1.10 -5.74 4.49
N THR A 51 -2.36 -5.69 4.93
CA THR A 51 -3.05 -4.45 5.34
C THR A 51 -2.28 -3.64 6.38
N ALA A 52 -1.77 -4.29 7.43
CA ALA A 52 -1.05 -3.61 8.51
C ALA A 52 0.22 -2.92 7.98
N GLU A 53 0.97 -3.60 7.12
CA GLU A 53 2.19 -3.06 6.53
C GLU A 53 1.89 -1.93 5.55
N ALA A 54 0.81 -2.05 4.77
CA ALA A 54 0.41 -1.01 3.81
C ALA A 54 -0.02 0.28 4.54
N VAL A 55 -0.79 0.15 5.61
CA VAL A 55 -1.19 1.29 6.46
C VAL A 55 0.01 1.90 7.17
N GLN A 56 0.94 1.07 7.67
CA GLN A 56 2.18 1.54 8.28
C GLN A 56 3.03 2.35 7.29
N LEU A 57 3.18 1.86 6.05
CA LEU A 57 3.91 2.57 5.01
C LEU A 57 3.26 3.92 4.68
N LEU A 58 1.92 3.99 4.63
CA LEU A 58 1.18 5.25 4.44
C LEU A 58 1.39 6.23 5.59
N HIS A 59 1.40 5.72 6.82
CA HIS A 59 1.71 6.52 7.98
C HIS A 59 3.11 7.13 7.86
N GLU A 60 4.13 6.33 7.51
CA GLU A 60 5.51 6.77 7.33
C GLU A 60 5.66 7.83 6.23
N GLN A 61 5.01 7.64 5.08
CA GLN A 61 5.03 8.65 4.01
C GLN A 61 4.37 9.97 4.46
N CYS A 62 3.29 9.89 5.22
CA CYS A 62 2.64 11.09 5.76
C CYS A 62 3.52 11.82 6.78
N GLU A 63 4.17 11.09 7.70
CA GLU A 63 5.09 11.69 8.68
C GLU A 63 6.34 12.27 8.00
N ALA A 64 6.77 11.69 6.88
CA ALA A 64 7.84 12.21 6.03
C ALA A 64 7.43 13.45 5.20
N GLY A 65 6.20 13.96 5.37
CA GLY A 65 5.71 15.17 4.71
C GLY A 65 5.40 14.98 3.22
N LYS A 66 5.18 13.73 2.76
CA LYS A 66 4.84 13.47 1.37
C LYS A 66 3.45 13.98 1.02
N ASP A 67 3.25 14.37 -0.23
CA ASP A 67 1.94 14.78 -0.71
C ASP A 67 1.03 13.56 -0.89
N MET A 68 -0.01 13.45 -0.05
CA MET A 68 -0.97 12.34 -0.07
C MET A 68 -1.84 12.30 -1.34
N MET A 69 -2.17 13.45 -1.94
CA MET A 69 -2.89 13.45 -3.24
C MET A 69 -1.97 12.93 -4.33
N ARG A 70 -0.71 13.39 -4.33
CA ARG A 70 0.26 12.94 -5.32
C ARG A 70 0.54 11.45 -5.20
N LEU A 71 0.74 10.94 -3.98
CA LEU A 71 0.93 9.51 -3.72
C LEU A 71 -0.27 8.67 -4.19
N MET A 72 -1.51 9.13 -3.99
CA MET A 72 -2.69 8.44 -4.52
C MET A 72 -2.68 8.40 -6.05
N ALA A 73 -2.36 9.53 -6.70
CA ALA A 73 -2.26 9.60 -8.15
C ALA A 73 -1.15 8.69 -8.71
N ASP A 74 0.03 8.69 -8.08
CA ASP A 74 1.16 7.86 -8.47
C ASP A 74 0.82 6.36 -8.30
N LEU A 75 0.11 5.98 -7.23
CA LEU A 75 -0.40 4.62 -7.02
C LEU A 75 -1.38 4.20 -8.14
N ILE A 76 -2.34 5.06 -8.48
CA ILE A 76 -3.29 4.79 -9.57
C ILE A 76 -2.55 4.66 -10.91
N SER A 77 -1.56 5.51 -11.17
CA SER A 77 -0.73 5.43 -12.38
C SER A 77 -0.01 4.09 -12.45
N TYR A 78 0.66 3.69 -11.37
CA TYR A 78 1.39 2.43 -11.30
C TYR A 78 0.46 1.22 -11.51
N LEU A 79 -0.75 1.22 -10.95
CA LEU A 79 -1.73 0.16 -11.20
C LEU A 79 -2.17 0.09 -12.67
N ARG A 80 -2.26 1.24 -13.36
CA ARG A 80 -2.52 1.28 -14.81
C ARG A 80 -1.34 0.75 -15.61
N ASP A 81 -0.12 1.07 -15.23
CA ASP A 81 1.08 0.53 -15.86
C ASP A 81 1.13 -0.99 -15.70
N LEU A 82 0.78 -1.50 -14.52
CA LEU A 82 0.60 -2.93 -14.25
C LEU A 82 -0.46 -3.57 -15.16
N LEU A 83 -1.59 -2.89 -15.37
CA LEU A 83 -2.66 -3.35 -16.27
C LEU A 83 -2.17 -3.40 -17.73
N VAL A 84 -1.49 -2.35 -18.19
CA VAL A 84 -0.90 -2.28 -19.53
C VAL A 84 0.12 -3.39 -19.72
N PHE A 85 1.00 -3.61 -18.74
CA PHE A 85 1.98 -4.68 -18.74
C PHE A 85 1.32 -6.07 -18.86
N LYS A 86 0.23 -6.34 -18.12
CA LYS A 86 -0.52 -7.59 -18.24
C LYS A 86 -1.09 -7.84 -19.64
N VAL A 87 -1.52 -6.78 -20.32
CA VAL A 87 -2.12 -6.88 -21.66
C VAL A 87 -1.04 -6.96 -22.75
N LYS A 88 0.03 -6.18 -22.60
CA LYS A 88 1.13 -6.09 -23.55
C LYS A 88 2.44 -5.85 -22.77
N PRO A 89 3.18 -6.91 -22.42
CA PRO A 89 4.40 -6.81 -21.60
C PRO A 89 5.45 -5.86 -22.17
N ASP A 90 5.60 -5.80 -23.49
CA ASP A 90 6.60 -4.96 -24.15
C ASP A 90 6.19 -3.48 -24.26
N ALA A 91 4.97 -3.11 -23.87
CA ALA A 91 4.44 -1.76 -24.09
C ALA A 91 5.17 -0.66 -23.33
N LEU A 92 5.80 -1.01 -22.20
CA LEU A 92 6.45 -0.08 -21.28
C LEU A 92 7.99 -0.19 -21.33
N SER A 93 8.52 -1.00 -22.23
CA SER A 93 9.95 -1.36 -22.25
C SER A 93 10.90 -0.18 -22.51
N GLU A 94 10.43 0.87 -23.18
CA GLU A 94 11.19 2.10 -23.45
C GLU A 94 11.01 3.18 -22.38
N ASP A 95 9.91 3.12 -21.60
CA ASP A 95 9.49 4.17 -20.67
C ASP A 95 9.91 3.90 -19.22
N VAL A 96 10.29 2.66 -18.90
CA VAL A 96 10.54 2.21 -17.52
C VAL A 96 11.83 1.42 -17.43
N ASP A 97 12.60 1.62 -16.36
CA ASP A 97 13.86 0.91 -16.11
C ASP A 97 13.67 -0.59 -15.84
N LEU A 98 14.77 -1.34 -15.85
CA LEU A 98 14.75 -2.80 -15.68
C LEU A 98 14.20 -3.23 -14.31
N ASP A 99 14.55 -2.53 -13.23
CA ASP A 99 14.11 -2.87 -11.86
C ASP A 99 12.59 -2.72 -11.73
N SER A 100 12.03 -1.70 -12.38
CA SER A 100 10.60 -1.44 -12.42
C SER A 100 9.87 -2.45 -13.32
N GLN A 101 10.47 -2.84 -14.45
CA GLN A 101 9.93 -3.93 -15.27
C GLN A 101 9.88 -5.26 -14.51
N GLU A 102 10.92 -5.60 -13.75
CA GLU A 102 10.93 -6.79 -12.88
C GLU A 102 9.84 -6.72 -11.80
N SER A 103 9.65 -5.55 -11.20
CA SER A 103 8.60 -5.32 -10.20
C SER A 103 7.21 -5.50 -10.79
N LEU A 104 6.94 -4.92 -11.97
CA LEU A 104 5.68 -5.09 -12.70
C LEU A 104 5.44 -6.56 -13.07
N ALA A 105 6.47 -7.26 -13.57
CA ALA A 105 6.36 -8.67 -13.92
C ALA A 105 6.02 -9.56 -12.72
N ALA A 106 6.69 -9.33 -11.58
CA ALA A 106 6.42 -10.07 -10.35
C ALA A 106 4.99 -9.83 -9.83
N GLN A 107 4.52 -8.58 -9.88
CA GLN A 107 3.21 -8.19 -9.39
C GLN A 107 2.07 -8.57 -10.34
N ALA A 108 2.33 -8.62 -11.64
CA ALA A 108 1.35 -9.00 -12.65
C ALA A 108 0.83 -10.43 -12.45
N GLY A 109 1.64 -11.31 -11.85
CA GLY A 109 1.25 -12.67 -11.48
C GLY A 109 0.45 -12.80 -10.18
N LEU A 110 0.30 -11.73 -9.39
CA LEU A 110 -0.38 -11.77 -8.08
C LEU A 110 -1.88 -11.45 -8.15
N ILE A 111 -2.35 -10.86 -9.25
CA ILE A 111 -3.71 -10.35 -9.38
C ILE A 111 -4.30 -10.62 -10.75
N GLU A 112 -5.59 -10.99 -10.80
CA GLU A 112 -6.33 -11.13 -12.05
C GLU A 112 -6.71 -9.78 -12.65
N THR A 113 -6.82 -9.69 -13.98
CA THR A 113 -7.09 -8.43 -14.69
C THR A 113 -8.36 -7.73 -14.20
N ASP A 114 -9.45 -8.47 -13.98
CA ASP A 114 -10.72 -7.91 -13.52
C ASP A 114 -10.60 -7.30 -12.11
N ARG A 115 -9.86 -7.96 -11.22
CA ARG A 115 -9.59 -7.45 -9.86
C ARG A 115 -8.71 -6.21 -9.89
N LEU A 116 -7.76 -6.14 -10.82
CA LEU A 116 -6.92 -4.97 -11.00
C LEU A 116 -7.74 -3.77 -11.49
N LEU A 117 -8.69 -3.97 -12.40
CA LEU A 117 -9.62 -2.93 -12.85
C LEU A 117 -10.49 -2.42 -11.68
N GLU A 118 -11.06 -3.32 -10.89
CA GLU A 118 -11.82 -2.97 -9.67
C GLU A 118 -10.98 -2.13 -8.71
N LEU A 119 -9.71 -2.51 -8.51
CA LEU A 119 -8.78 -1.81 -7.62
C LEU A 119 -8.50 -0.38 -8.12
N ILE A 120 -8.26 -0.21 -9.42
CA ILE A 120 -8.04 1.10 -10.05
C ILE A 120 -9.27 1.99 -9.85
N ASP A 121 -10.47 1.48 -10.10
CA ASP A 121 -11.71 2.24 -9.95
C ASP A 121 -11.94 2.69 -8.49
N GLN A 122 -11.72 1.79 -7.53
CA GLN A 122 -11.85 2.12 -6.11
C GLN A 122 -10.90 3.23 -5.67
N PHE A 123 -9.63 3.20 -6.12
CA PHE A 123 -8.67 4.25 -5.80
C PHE A 123 -8.99 5.56 -6.53
N ALA A 124 -9.42 5.52 -7.80
CA ALA A 124 -9.84 6.71 -8.53
C ALA A 124 -11.05 7.41 -7.88
N GLU A 125 -12.04 6.64 -7.41
CA GLU A 125 -13.14 7.19 -6.61
C GLU A 125 -12.64 7.82 -5.29
N ALA A 126 -11.70 7.15 -4.61
CA ALA A 126 -11.12 7.66 -3.38
C ALA A 126 -10.35 8.97 -3.61
N GLU A 127 -9.55 9.05 -4.68
CA GLU A 127 -8.84 10.27 -5.09
C GLU A 127 -9.80 11.45 -5.29
N GLY A 128 -10.92 11.21 -5.99
CA GLY A 128 -11.96 12.21 -6.19
C GLY A 128 -12.55 12.74 -4.87
N ARG A 129 -12.74 11.86 -3.88
CA ARG A 129 -13.18 12.23 -2.53
C ARG A 129 -12.09 12.95 -1.73
N MET A 130 -10.82 12.53 -1.86
CA MET A 130 -9.67 13.11 -1.16
C MET A 130 -9.40 14.56 -1.56
N LYS A 131 -9.68 14.93 -2.81
CA LYS A 131 -9.46 16.30 -3.33
C LYS A 131 -10.04 17.38 -2.42
N TRP A 132 -11.23 17.13 -1.87
CA TRP A 132 -11.96 18.08 -1.01
C TRP A 132 -11.91 17.71 0.48
N ALA A 133 -11.19 16.64 0.83
CA ALA A 133 -11.12 16.16 2.19
C ALA A 133 -10.21 17.04 3.07
N PRO A 134 -10.63 17.35 4.31
CA PRO A 134 -9.78 18.03 5.28
C PRO A 134 -8.64 17.13 5.77
N ASN A 135 -8.89 15.82 5.91
CA ASN A 135 -7.89 14.84 6.33
C ASN A 135 -7.64 13.81 5.22
N LYS A 136 -6.78 14.15 4.26
CA LYS A 136 -6.44 13.29 3.11
C LYS A 136 -5.86 11.94 3.52
N LYS A 137 -5.01 11.92 4.57
CA LYS A 137 -4.42 10.69 5.13
C LYS A 137 -5.50 9.69 5.53
N LEU A 138 -6.47 10.14 6.34
CA LEU A 138 -7.56 9.26 6.79
C LEU A 138 -8.37 8.68 5.63
N HIS A 139 -8.66 9.50 4.60
CA HIS A 139 -9.37 9.02 3.43
C HIS A 139 -8.56 8.00 2.62
N PHE A 140 -7.24 8.19 2.51
CA PHE A 140 -6.35 7.22 1.89
C PHE A 140 -6.32 5.93 2.72
N GLU A 141 -6.13 5.99 4.04
CA GLU A 141 -6.14 4.81 4.92
C GLU A 141 -7.42 3.98 4.77
N VAL A 142 -8.58 4.64 4.77
CA VAL A 142 -9.88 3.96 4.58
C VAL A 142 -9.99 3.35 3.18
N ALA A 143 -9.54 4.03 2.14
CA ALA A 143 -9.54 3.50 0.78
C ALA A 143 -8.64 2.27 0.66
N LEU A 144 -7.44 2.33 1.25
CA LEU A 144 -6.46 1.26 1.26
C LEU A 144 -6.99 0.00 1.94
N ILE A 145 -7.60 0.15 3.13
CA ILE A 145 -8.18 -0.98 3.85
C ILE A 145 -9.32 -1.63 3.06
N LYS A 146 -10.23 -0.81 2.50
CA LYS A 146 -11.35 -1.30 1.68
C LYS A 146 -10.87 -2.03 0.43
N ALA A 147 -9.88 -1.46 -0.25
CA ALA A 147 -9.26 -2.06 -1.43
C ALA A 147 -8.71 -3.45 -1.13
N ILE A 148 -7.88 -3.57 -0.09
CA ILE A 148 -7.30 -4.85 0.31
C ILE A 148 -8.36 -5.86 0.73
N GLN A 149 -9.39 -5.42 1.46
CA GLN A 149 -10.50 -6.30 1.83
C GLN A 149 -11.23 -6.84 0.60
N SER A 150 -11.50 -5.99 -0.40
CA SER A 150 -12.21 -6.41 -1.62
C SER A 150 -11.43 -7.46 -2.44
N LEU A 151 -10.09 -7.41 -2.40
CA LEU A 151 -9.24 -8.44 -3.01
C LEU A 151 -9.34 -9.81 -2.32
N SER A 152 -9.66 -9.82 -1.02
CA SER A 152 -9.81 -11.05 -0.23
C SER A 152 -11.21 -11.66 -0.25
N GLU A 153 -12.19 -10.98 -0.86
CA GLU A 153 -13.55 -11.48 -0.95
C GLU A 153 -13.65 -12.65 -1.92
N VAL A 154 -14.31 -13.73 -1.48
CA VAL A 154 -14.63 -14.88 -2.34
C VAL A 154 -15.62 -14.42 -3.42
N THR A 155 -15.26 -14.60 -4.68
CA THR A 155 -16.13 -14.21 -5.79
C THR A 155 -17.35 -15.12 -5.88
N LEU A 156 -18.46 -14.62 -6.44
CA LEU A 156 -19.62 -15.48 -6.73
C LEU A 156 -19.25 -16.67 -7.62
N ASN A 157 -18.33 -16.48 -8.57
CA ASN A 157 -17.86 -17.55 -9.45
C ASN A 157 -17.16 -18.65 -8.65
N GLU A 158 -16.28 -18.30 -7.72
CA GLU A 158 -15.64 -19.26 -6.81
C GLU A 158 -16.66 -19.96 -5.92
N VAL A 159 -17.68 -19.25 -5.41
CA VAL A 159 -18.77 -19.89 -4.66
C VAL A 159 -19.53 -20.89 -5.54
N ILE A 160 -19.87 -20.53 -6.78
CA ILE A 160 -20.57 -21.41 -7.73
C ILE A 160 -19.72 -22.64 -8.08
N GLU A 161 -18.42 -22.45 -8.33
CA GLU A 161 -17.48 -23.55 -8.57
C GLU A 161 -17.38 -24.48 -7.37
N ASN A 162 -17.25 -23.94 -6.16
CA ASN A 162 -17.21 -24.71 -4.91
C ASN A 162 -18.53 -25.49 -4.70
N LEU A 163 -19.69 -24.88 -4.96
CA LEU A 163 -20.99 -25.53 -4.88
C LEU A 163 -21.15 -26.65 -5.91
N ASN A 164 -20.68 -26.44 -7.14
CA ASN A 164 -20.67 -27.47 -8.18
C ASN A 164 -19.71 -28.62 -7.81
N ALA A 165 -18.53 -28.32 -7.27
CA ALA A 165 -17.57 -29.32 -6.79
C ALA A 165 -18.15 -30.18 -5.66
N LEU A 166 -18.83 -29.56 -4.69
CA LEU A 166 -19.54 -30.27 -3.62
C LEU A 166 -20.66 -31.16 -4.16
N ARG A 167 -21.47 -30.65 -5.11
CA ARG A 167 -22.54 -31.43 -5.76
C ARG A 167 -21.96 -32.66 -6.47
N ASP A 168 -20.82 -32.49 -7.14
CA ASP A 168 -20.20 -33.54 -7.96
C ASP A 168 -19.25 -34.44 -7.12
N GLY A 169 -19.24 -34.29 -5.80
CA GLY A 169 -18.49 -35.14 -4.86
C GLY A 169 -16.98 -34.97 -4.88
N LYS A 170 -16.48 -33.83 -5.37
CA LYS A 170 -15.04 -33.48 -5.40
C LYS A 170 -14.67 -32.64 -4.18
N ASP A 171 -13.43 -32.80 -3.72
CA ASP A 171 -12.87 -32.03 -2.59
C ASP A 171 -12.81 -30.53 -2.94
N VAL A 172 -13.29 -29.69 -2.02
CA VAL A 172 -13.31 -28.24 -2.20
C VAL A 172 -11.95 -27.67 -1.82
N THR A 173 -11.23 -27.14 -2.80
CA THR A 173 -10.02 -26.35 -2.54
C THR A 173 -10.42 -24.94 -2.12
N THR A 174 -10.69 -24.73 -0.83
CA THR A 174 -10.75 -23.37 -0.28
C THR A 174 -9.35 -22.78 -0.35
N LYS A 175 -9.10 -21.89 -1.33
CA LYS A 175 -7.98 -20.95 -1.21
C LYS A 175 -8.24 -20.14 0.05
N LYS A 176 -7.41 -20.40 1.06
CA LYS A 176 -7.49 -19.81 2.39
C LYS A 176 -7.48 -18.29 2.24
N ALA A 177 -8.63 -17.64 2.44
CA ALA A 177 -8.65 -16.23 2.79
C ALA A 177 -7.80 -16.10 4.06
N VAL A 178 -6.60 -15.54 3.92
CA VAL A 178 -5.66 -15.43 5.02
C VAL A 178 -6.26 -14.44 6.02
N ALA A 179 -6.56 -14.97 7.20
CA ALA A 179 -6.90 -14.33 8.45
C ALA A 179 -6.70 -12.81 8.49
N GLY A 180 -7.81 -12.09 8.46
CA GLY A 180 -7.88 -10.76 9.04
C GLY A 180 -7.65 -10.84 10.56
N ILE A 181 -6.73 -10.00 11.03
CA ILE A 181 -6.73 -9.27 12.31
C ILE A 181 -7.06 -10.14 13.54
N GLY A 182 -6.02 -10.63 14.20
CA GLY A 182 -6.10 -11.29 15.50
C GLY A 182 -4.80 -11.27 16.28
N ASP A 183 -4.69 -10.28 17.18
CA ASP A 183 -3.99 -10.33 18.46
C ASP A 183 -2.46 -10.35 18.50
N ALA A 184 -1.86 -9.15 18.55
CA ALA A 184 -0.59 -8.93 19.22
C ALA A 184 -0.76 -7.80 20.25
N GLY A 185 -0.97 -8.15 21.51
CA GLY A 185 -0.74 -7.24 22.63
C GLY A 185 -1.84 -7.14 23.69
N ARG A 186 -2.31 -8.26 24.24
CA ARG A 186 -2.79 -8.28 25.63
C ARG A 186 -1.97 -9.25 26.46
N GLU A 187 -0.85 -8.74 26.97
CA GLU A 187 -0.12 -9.42 28.03
C GLU A 187 -0.98 -9.39 29.31
N GLU A 188 -1.45 -10.57 29.71
CA GLU A 188 -2.23 -10.79 30.92
C GLU A 188 -1.40 -10.45 32.16
N LEU A 189 -1.69 -9.31 32.78
CA LEU A 189 -1.27 -9.02 34.15
C LEU A 189 -2.04 -9.93 35.11
N ARG A 190 -1.43 -11.05 35.51
CA ARG A 190 -1.97 -11.94 36.55
C ARG A 190 -1.86 -11.29 37.94
N PRO A 191 -2.87 -11.36 38.81
CA PRO A 191 -2.75 -10.89 40.19
C PRO A 191 -2.04 -11.96 41.03
N GLY A 192 -0.74 -11.76 41.28
CA GLY A 192 0.07 -12.57 42.18
C GLY A 192 0.00 -12.06 43.61
N LYS A 193 -0.90 -12.64 44.40
CA LYS A 193 -0.97 -12.74 45.88
C LYS A 193 -0.06 -11.84 46.71
N THR A 194 -0.69 -10.97 47.50
CA THR A 194 -0.15 -10.30 48.69
C THR A 194 0.35 -11.32 49.72
N GLY A 195 1.67 -11.50 49.79
CA GLY A 195 2.36 -12.08 50.94
C GLY A 195 2.95 -10.95 51.78
N VAL A 196 2.26 -10.59 52.86
CA VAL A 196 2.81 -9.74 53.92
C VAL A 196 3.88 -10.57 54.64
N ALA A 197 5.14 -10.18 54.50
CA ALA A 197 6.23 -10.67 55.35
C ALA A 197 6.80 -9.48 56.12
N ASP A 198 6.58 -9.55 57.42
CA ASP A 198 7.05 -8.68 58.51
C ASP A 198 8.58 -8.78 58.66
N PRO A 199 9.33 -7.67 58.74
CA PRO A 199 10.70 -7.69 59.22
C PRO A 199 10.74 -7.06 60.62
N ARG A 200 10.44 -7.88 61.63
CA ARG A 200 10.96 -7.70 62.99
C ARG A 200 11.92 -8.84 63.30
N GLU A 201 13.12 -8.40 63.67
CA GLU A 201 14.04 -9.05 64.61
C GLU A 201 15.07 -10.07 64.07
N ASP A 202 16.31 -9.71 64.40
CA ASP A 202 17.46 -10.54 64.81
C ASP A 202 18.57 -10.84 63.78
N PHE A 203 19.75 -10.22 63.90
CA PHE A 203 20.87 -10.46 64.86
C PHE A 203 21.91 -11.47 64.31
N CYS A 204 22.92 -10.97 63.58
CA CYS A 204 24.35 -11.32 63.65
C CYS A 204 25.14 -10.53 62.60
#